data_AF-A0A2W1HSY0-F1
#
_entry.id   AF-A0A2W1HSY0-F1
#
_cell.length_a   1.000
_cell.length_b   1.000
_cell.length_c   1.000
_cell.angle_alpha   90.00
_cell.angle_beta   90.00
_cell.angle_gamma   90.00
#
_symmetry.space_group_name_H-M   'P 1'
#
loop_
_entity.id
_entity.type
_entity.pdbx_description
1 polymer ?
#
loop_
_entity_poly.entity_id
_entity_poly.type
_entity_poly.pdbx_seq_one_letter_code
_entity_poly.pdbx_strand_id
1 'polypeptide(L)'
;MKPSTILATLTTFAATTLAAPSLPRDAPVVFKVQLSNDQSGKNANVDIIPNTGAKTFDQLFGSAFGNPVLATSLQAVTPGAGGNNVRCVVRNPAVYGDIYLNAWNTFVDLDVTSEARPMDVTAFTIECSL
;
A
#
# COMPACT_ATOMS: atom_id res chain seq x y z
N MET A 1 47.19 -69.78 15.32
CA MET A 1 45.86 -69.26 15.72
C MET A 1 45.91 -67.74 15.72
N LYS A 2 44.80 -67.10 15.32
CA LYS A 2 44.43 -65.68 15.49
C LYS A 2 44.91 -64.67 14.42
N PRO A 3 44.09 -63.63 14.14
CA PRO A 3 43.50 -63.43 12.82
C PRO A 3 43.60 -61.98 12.28
N SER A 4 43.09 -61.80 11.06
CA SER A 4 42.30 -60.66 10.54
C SER A 4 42.96 -59.29 10.26
N THR A 5 42.89 -58.79 9.00
CA THR A 5 41.83 -57.93 8.38
C THR A 5 41.97 -56.47 8.88
N ILE A 6 41.96 -55.37 8.10
CA ILE A 6 40.95 -54.81 7.18
C ILE A 6 41.59 -53.61 6.42
N LEU A 7 41.34 -53.53 5.10
CA LEU A 7 41.54 -52.36 4.24
C LEU A 7 40.62 -51.22 4.70
N ALA A 8 41.15 -50.06 5.09
CA ALA A 8 40.37 -48.87 5.38
C ALA A 8 40.39 -47.91 4.18
N THR A 9 39.42 -48.07 3.27
CA THR A 9 39.10 -47.08 2.25
C THR A 9 38.36 -45.90 2.89
N LEU A 10 39.02 -44.75 2.97
CA LEU A 10 38.42 -43.49 3.41
C LEU A 10 37.42 -43.03 2.34
N THR A 11 36.12 -43.19 2.58
CA THR A 11 35.06 -42.61 1.75
C THR A 11 34.90 -41.14 2.11
N THR A 12 35.48 -40.27 1.28
CA THR A 12 35.28 -38.82 1.36
C THR A 12 33.82 -38.49 1.03
N PHE A 13 33.01 -38.22 2.04
CA PHE A 13 31.63 -37.74 1.87
C PHE A 13 31.68 -36.29 1.40
N ALA A 14 31.53 -36.08 0.08
CA ALA A 14 31.34 -34.75 -0.48
C ALA A 14 29.95 -34.23 -0.07
N ALA A 15 29.89 -33.42 0.99
CA ALA A 15 28.70 -32.67 1.34
C ALA A 15 28.52 -31.55 0.32
N THR A 16 27.79 -31.83 -0.76
CA THR A 16 27.27 -30.80 -1.66
C THR A 16 26.12 -30.10 -0.95
N THR A 17 26.40 -28.98 -0.30
CA THR A 17 25.36 -28.07 0.18
C THR A 17 24.66 -27.48 -1.04
N LEU A 18 23.48 -28.03 -1.41
CA LEU A 18 22.59 -27.37 -2.36
C LEU A 18 22.04 -26.10 -1.69
N ALA A 19 22.73 -24.98 -1.90
CA ALA A 19 22.11 -23.67 -1.75
C ALA A 19 21.12 -23.50 -2.90
N ALA A 20 19.86 -23.88 -2.66
CA ALA A 20 18.79 -23.59 -3.60
C ALA A 20 18.71 -22.07 -3.79
N PRO A 21 18.69 -21.56 -5.04
CA PRO A 21 18.54 -20.14 -5.28
C PRO A 21 17.21 -19.67 -4.67
N SER A 22 17.26 -18.61 -3.85
CA SER A 22 16.05 -17.96 -3.39
C SER A 22 15.34 -17.35 -4.59
N LEU A 23 14.15 -17.85 -4.92
CA LEU A 23 13.29 -17.17 -5.89
C LEU A 23 13.00 -15.75 -5.39
N PRO A 24 13.13 -14.72 -6.23
CA PRO A 24 12.70 -13.38 -5.84
C PRO A 24 11.21 -13.44 -5.49
N ARG A 25 10.85 -12.98 -4.29
CA ARG A 25 9.44 -12.73 -3.97
C ARG A 25 9.02 -11.48 -4.71
N ASP A 26 7.91 -11.54 -5.45
CA ASP A 26 7.32 -10.35 -6.03
C ASP A 26 7.04 -9.33 -4.91
N ALA A 27 7.45 -8.08 -5.14
CA ALA A 27 7.10 -7.00 -4.24
C ALA A 27 5.57 -6.83 -4.23
N PRO A 28 4.95 -6.58 -3.07
CA PRO A 28 3.51 -6.35 -3.02
C PRO A 28 3.13 -5.15 -3.89
N VAL A 29 1.99 -5.24 -4.57
CA VAL A 29 1.43 -4.09 -5.29
C VAL A 29 1.10 -3.00 -4.27
N VAL A 30 1.58 -1.79 -4.53
CA VAL A 30 1.33 -0.61 -3.67
C VAL A 30 0.66 0.48 -4.50
N PHE A 31 -0.47 0.96 -4.01
CA PHE A 31 -1.17 2.12 -4.54
C PHE A 31 -0.92 3.32 -3.64
N LYS A 32 -0.10 4.25 -4.12
CA LYS A 32 0.28 5.45 -3.38
C LYS A 32 -0.73 6.55 -3.65
N VAL A 33 -1.22 7.17 -2.59
CA VAL A 33 -2.12 8.32 -2.67
C VAL A 33 -1.54 9.53 -1.94
N GLN A 34 -1.93 10.72 -2.36
CA GLN A 34 -1.58 11.98 -1.72
C GLN A 34 -2.85 12.67 -1.25
N LEU A 35 -2.86 13.09 0.02
CA LEU A 35 -3.88 13.98 0.56
C LEU A 35 -3.31 15.40 0.58
N SER A 36 -4.10 16.37 0.15
CA SER A 36 -3.69 17.78 0.06
C SER A 36 -4.70 18.71 0.70
N ASN A 37 -4.19 19.81 1.26
CA ASN A 37 -4.95 20.94 1.76
C ASN A 37 -4.43 22.19 1.05
N ASP A 38 -5.14 22.60 0.01
CA ASP A 38 -4.68 23.65 -0.90
C ASP A 38 -4.65 25.04 -0.24
N GLN A 39 -5.44 25.25 0.83
CA GLN A 39 -5.43 26.51 1.59
C GLN A 39 -4.14 26.68 2.41
N SER A 40 -3.65 25.59 3.02
CA SER A 40 -2.41 25.61 3.81
C SER A 40 -1.16 25.24 3.00
N GLY A 41 -1.33 24.69 1.79
CA GLY A 41 -0.27 24.11 0.98
C GLY A 41 0.26 22.76 1.50
N LYS A 42 -0.36 22.19 2.53
CA LYS A 42 0.08 20.95 3.17
C LYS A 42 -0.33 19.75 2.35
N ASN A 43 0.59 18.81 2.15
CA ASN A 43 0.31 17.51 1.52
C ASN A 43 1.07 16.39 2.23
N ALA A 44 0.55 15.16 2.12
CA ALA A 44 1.25 13.97 2.56
C ALA A 44 0.90 12.76 1.69
N ASN A 45 1.87 11.87 1.51
CA ASN A 45 1.69 10.63 0.75
C ASN A 45 1.57 9.45 1.70
N VAL A 46 0.75 8.47 1.33
CA VAL A 46 0.64 7.18 2.01
C VAL A 46 0.58 6.06 0.99
N ASP A 47 1.03 4.89 1.42
CA ASP A 47 1.01 3.66 0.63
C ASP A 47 -0.18 2.80 1.08
N ILE A 48 -1.00 2.37 0.12
CA ILE A 48 -2.14 1.49 0.36
C ILE A 48 -1.87 0.17 -0.33
N ILE A 49 -1.89 -0.91 0.44
CA ILE A 49 -1.79 -2.28 -0.07
C ILE A 49 -3.20 -2.76 -0.42
N PRO A 50 -3.51 -3.09 -1.68
CA PRO A 50 -4.83 -3.59 -2.06
C PRO A 50 -5.23 -4.87 -1.30
N ASN A 51 -6.52 -5.09 -1.15
CA ASN A 51 -7.14 -6.24 -0.48
C ASN A 51 -6.81 -6.37 1.02
N THR A 52 -6.44 -5.27 1.71
CA THR A 52 -6.17 -5.25 3.16
C THR A 52 -7.30 -4.65 4.01
N GLY A 53 -8.46 -4.41 3.39
CA GLY A 53 -9.64 -3.80 3.99
C GLY A 53 -9.59 -2.27 4.04
N ALA A 54 -10.68 -1.67 4.48
CA ALA A 54 -10.82 -0.22 4.59
C ALA A 54 -9.90 0.37 5.69
N LYS A 55 -9.31 1.53 5.42
CA LYS A 55 -8.55 2.34 6.37
C LYS A 55 -9.15 3.74 6.47
N THR A 56 -9.21 4.29 7.67
CA THR A 56 -9.66 5.69 7.86
C THR A 56 -8.56 6.67 7.49
N PHE A 57 -8.89 7.90 7.13
CA PHE A 57 -7.90 8.93 6.84
C PHE A 57 -7.14 9.36 8.10
N ASP A 58 -7.75 9.29 9.29
CA ASP A 58 -7.01 9.46 10.55
C ASP A 58 -5.84 8.46 10.68
N GLN A 59 -6.12 7.16 10.49
CA GLN A 59 -5.09 6.10 10.51
C GLN A 59 -3.95 6.33 9.51
N LEU A 60 -4.25 6.91 8.35
CA LEU A 60 -3.29 7.08 7.26
C LEU A 60 -2.53 8.42 7.36
N PHE A 61 -3.23 9.50 7.66
CA PHE A 61 -2.77 10.87 7.51
C PHE A 61 -2.75 11.66 8.83
N GLY A 62 -3.31 11.14 9.93
CA GLY A 62 -3.40 11.83 11.21
C GLY A 62 -2.05 12.28 11.75
N SER A 63 -0.98 11.49 11.57
CA SER A 63 0.38 11.90 11.97
C SER A 63 0.93 13.07 11.16
N ALA A 64 0.50 13.21 9.90
CA ALA A 64 0.91 14.30 9.04
C ALA A 64 0.03 15.53 9.24
N PHE A 65 -1.29 15.38 9.26
CA PHE A 65 -2.27 16.47 9.27
C PHE A 65 -2.67 16.95 10.68
N GLY A 66 -2.63 16.08 11.68
CA GLY A 66 -3.21 16.29 13.00
C GLY A 66 -4.62 15.72 13.10
N ASN A 67 -5.31 16.02 14.21
CA ASN A 67 -6.71 15.69 14.43
C ASN A 67 -7.50 16.97 14.76
N PRO A 68 -8.43 17.41 13.90
CA PRO A 68 -8.93 16.71 12.72
C PRO A 68 -7.97 16.74 11.52
N VAL A 69 -8.10 15.76 10.64
CA VAL A 69 -7.48 15.74 9.32
C VAL A 69 -8.29 16.67 8.39
N LEU A 70 -7.75 17.86 8.12
CA LEU A 70 -8.37 18.84 7.22
C LEU A 70 -7.73 18.81 5.83
N ALA A 71 -8.52 18.51 4.81
CA ALA A 71 -8.07 18.37 3.43
C ALA A 71 -9.08 18.92 2.43
N THR A 72 -8.61 19.20 1.21
CA THR A 72 -9.40 19.67 0.06
C THR A 72 -9.44 18.64 -1.05
N SER A 73 -8.36 17.85 -1.24
CA SER A 73 -8.29 16.90 -2.35
C SER A 73 -7.48 15.65 -2.04
N LEU A 74 -7.74 14.59 -2.83
CA LEU A 74 -7.00 13.32 -2.82
C LEU A 74 -6.56 12.96 -4.24
N GLN A 75 -5.32 12.51 -4.39
CA GLN A 75 -4.73 12.16 -5.68
C GLN A 75 -4.12 10.75 -5.67
N ALA A 76 -4.28 10.01 -6.77
CA ALA A 76 -3.52 8.79 -7.05
C ALA A 76 -2.12 9.16 -7.57
N VAL A 77 -1.09 8.86 -6.79
CA VAL A 77 0.31 9.12 -7.17
C VAL A 77 0.87 7.99 -8.03
N THR A 78 0.41 6.75 -7.81
CA THR A 78 0.78 5.59 -8.65
C THR A 78 -0.44 4.98 -9.36
N PRO A 79 -1.10 5.73 -10.27
CA PRO A 79 -2.31 5.26 -10.94
C PRO A 79 -2.12 3.96 -11.73
N GLY A 80 -0.89 3.65 -12.17
CA GLY A 80 -0.55 2.42 -12.89
C GLY A 80 -0.24 1.18 -12.03
N ALA A 81 -0.37 1.26 -10.70
CA ALA A 81 -0.08 0.12 -9.83
C ALA A 81 -0.94 -1.11 -10.20
N GLY A 82 -0.33 -2.30 -10.11
CA GLY A 82 -1.00 -3.56 -10.48
C GLY A 82 -1.37 -3.66 -11.96
N GLY A 83 -0.73 -2.88 -12.84
CA GLY A 83 -1.04 -2.85 -14.27
C GLY A 83 -2.36 -2.14 -14.59
N ASN A 84 -2.65 -1.04 -13.88
CA ASN A 84 -3.92 -0.28 -13.93
C ASN A 84 -5.15 -1.00 -13.34
N ASN A 85 -4.97 -2.16 -12.69
CA ASN A 85 -6.09 -2.93 -12.14
C ASN A 85 -6.49 -2.47 -10.73
N VAL A 86 -5.67 -1.68 -10.04
CA VAL A 86 -6.05 -1.20 -8.71
C VAL A 86 -7.21 -0.22 -8.80
N ARG A 87 -8.27 -0.51 -8.06
CA ARG A 87 -9.40 0.38 -7.83
C ARG A 87 -9.54 0.67 -6.35
N CYS A 88 -9.54 1.94 -5.99
CA CYS A 88 -9.82 2.39 -4.64
C CYS A 88 -11.20 3.03 -4.56
N VAL A 89 -11.90 2.74 -3.47
CA VAL A 89 -13.18 3.35 -3.11
C VAL A 89 -12.95 4.21 -1.87
N VAL A 90 -13.22 5.50 -2.00
CA VAL A 90 -13.22 6.47 -0.92
C VAL A 90 -14.67 6.72 -0.51
N ARG A 91 -14.94 6.66 0.80
CA ARG A 91 -16.28 6.85 1.36
C ARG A 91 -16.28 7.95 2.39
N ASN A 92 -17.21 8.89 2.21
CA ASN A 92 -17.54 9.91 3.20
C ASN A 92 -18.70 9.39 4.06
N PRO A 93 -18.55 9.21 5.38
CA PRO A 93 -19.64 8.71 6.22
C PRO A 93 -20.85 9.64 6.30
N ALA A 94 -20.69 10.93 5.96
CA ALA A 94 -21.77 11.92 6.00
C ALA A 94 -22.62 11.96 4.72
N VAL A 95 -22.16 11.35 3.62
CA VAL A 95 -22.84 11.40 2.32
C VAL A 95 -22.93 10.00 1.72
N TYR A 96 -24.11 9.66 1.19
CA TYR A 96 -24.28 8.39 0.51
C TYR A 96 -23.65 8.45 -0.89
N GLY A 97 -22.66 7.59 -1.14
CA GLY A 97 -22.00 7.49 -2.45
C GLY A 97 -20.58 6.97 -2.33
N ASP A 98 -20.14 6.25 -3.36
CA ASP A 98 -18.76 5.78 -3.50
C ASP A 98 -18.00 6.71 -4.43
N ILE A 99 -16.85 7.21 -3.97
CA ILE A 99 -15.93 8.00 -4.79
C ILE A 99 -14.80 7.07 -5.25
N TYR A 100 -14.51 7.04 -6.55
CA TYR A 100 -13.53 6.11 -7.10
C TYR A 100 -12.21 6.79 -7.44
N LEU A 101 -11.12 6.19 -6.99
CA LEU A 101 -9.76 6.58 -7.32
C LEU A 101 -9.03 5.40 -7.97
N ASN A 102 -8.56 5.56 -9.21
CA ASN A 102 -7.92 4.51 -10.01
C ASN A 102 -7.05 5.10 -11.13
N ALA A 103 -6.65 4.28 -12.11
CA ALA A 103 -5.84 4.73 -13.24
C ALA A 103 -6.50 5.81 -14.13
N TRP A 104 -7.83 5.87 -14.16
CA TRP A 104 -8.62 6.77 -15.00
C TRP A 104 -9.19 7.95 -14.22
N ASN A 105 -9.45 7.76 -12.94
CA ASN A 105 -9.89 8.79 -12.00
C ASN A 105 -8.77 9.00 -10.99
N THR A 106 -7.80 9.86 -11.33
CA THR A 106 -6.57 10.04 -10.55
C THR A 106 -6.67 11.15 -9.52
N PHE A 107 -7.77 11.89 -9.50
CA PHE A 107 -8.00 13.03 -8.62
C PHE A 107 -9.43 13.03 -8.11
N VAL A 108 -9.58 13.38 -6.83
CA VAL A 108 -10.86 13.55 -6.15
C VAL A 108 -10.82 14.89 -5.43
N ASP A 109 -11.77 15.74 -5.79
CA ASP A 109 -12.12 16.91 -4.99
C ASP A 109 -12.98 16.44 -3.80
N LEU A 110 -12.53 16.72 -2.58
CA LEU A 110 -13.20 16.29 -1.37
C LEU A 110 -14.20 17.35 -0.88
N ASP A 111 -13.92 18.63 -1.11
CA ASP A 111 -14.72 19.72 -0.56
C ASP A 111 -15.98 20.02 -1.37
N VAL A 112 -16.04 19.56 -2.63
CA VAL A 112 -17.20 19.68 -3.52
C VAL A 112 -17.63 21.14 -3.73
N THR A 113 -16.70 22.07 -3.57
CA THR A 113 -16.93 23.51 -3.75
C THR A 113 -16.05 24.07 -4.85
N SER A 114 -16.46 25.19 -5.46
CA SER A 114 -15.65 25.88 -6.47
C SER A 114 -14.42 26.59 -5.87
N GLU A 115 -14.30 26.60 -4.55
CA GLU A 115 -13.23 27.23 -3.79
C GLU A 115 -12.50 26.14 -3.02
N ALA A 116 -11.18 26.22 -2.84
CA ALA A 116 -10.46 25.25 -2.00
C ALA A 116 -10.80 25.45 -0.51
N ARG A 117 -11.82 24.77 -0.01
CA ARG A 117 -12.31 24.88 1.38
C ARG A 117 -11.98 23.60 2.14
N PRO A 118 -10.98 23.61 3.04
CA PRO A 118 -10.66 22.42 3.82
C PRO A 118 -11.87 21.92 4.59
N MET A 119 -12.14 20.63 4.46
CA MET A 119 -13.17 19.95 5.23
C MET A 119 -12.56 18.89 6.12
N ASP A 120 -13.30 18.51 7.17
CA ASP A 120 -12.91 17.41 8.04
C ASP A 120 -13.14 16.07 7.34
N VAL A 121 -12.03 15.40 7.00
CA VAL A 121 -12.03 14.08 6.37
C VAL A 121 -11.54 12.99 7.30
N THR A 122 -11.41 13.26 8.60
CA THR A 122 -10.86 12.34 9.61
C THR A 122 -11.50 10.95 9.54
N ALA A 123 -12.83 10.92 9.41
CA ALA A 123 -13.64 9.70 9.37
C ALA A 123 -13.82 9.11 7.97
N PHE A 124 -13.26 9.71 6.91
CA PHE A 124 -13.33 9.14 5.57
C PHE A 124 -12.55 7.84 5.54
N THR A 125 -13.03 6.88 4.74
CA THR A 125 -12.33 5.60 4.56
C THR A 125 -11.90 5.41 3.13
N ILE A 126 -10.77 4.75 2.92
CA ILE A 126 -10.33 4.24 1.62
C ILE A 126 -10.08 2.74 1.68
N GLU A 127 -10.56 2.04 0.66
CA GLU A 127 -10.36 0.60 0.47
C GLU A 127 -9.95 0.35 -0.98
N CYS A 128 -8.86 -0.37 -1.21
CA CYS A 128 -8.38 -0.67 -2.55
C CYS A 128 -8.44 -2.16 -2.84
N SER A 129 -8.80 -2.54 -4.07
CA SER A 129 -8.79 -3.92 -4.57
C SER A 129 -8.06 -4.01 -5.91
N LEU A 130 -7.67 -5.23 -6.31
CA LEU A 130 -7.14 -5.56 -7.64
C LEU A 130 -8.26 -6.03 -8.59
#